data_AF-A0A7V8FKB4-F1
#
_entry.id   AF-A0A7V8FKB4-F1
#
_cell.length_a   1.000
_cell.length_b   1.000
_cell.length_c   1.000
_cell.angle_alpha   90.00
_cell.angle_beta   90.00
_cell.angle_gamma   90.00
#
_symmetry.space_group_name_H-M   'P 1'
#
loop_
_entity.id
_entity.type
_entity.pdbx_description
1 polymer ?
#
loop_
_entity_poly.entity_id
_entity_poly.type
_entity_poly.pdbx_seq_one_letter_code
_entity_poly.pdbx_strand_id
1 'polypeptide(L)' 'MRRDYGSRLFELTDMPFNRSTALDFVAATVDALARWEPRFRVTKVVPTADAEGRFSISVQGQYLPDGVEIFIDGIVVK' A
#
# COMPACT_ATOMS: atom_id res chain seq x y z
N MET A 1 0.96 -23.63 5.06
CA MET A 1 -0.22 -22.72 5.04
C MET A 1 0.30 -21.29 5.14
N ARG A 2 -0.01 -20.38 4.20
CA ARG A 2 0.51 -19.00 4.16
C ARG A 2 -0.35 -18.04 5.00
N ARG A 3 -0.48 -18.34 6.30
CA ARG A 3 -1.36 -17.58 7.21
C ARG A 3 -0.91 -16.12 7.39
N ASP A 4 0.39 -15.86 7.22
CA ASP A 4 0.96 -14.52 7.36
C ASP A 4 0.91 -13.69 6.08
N TYR A 5 0.48 -14.27 4.95
CA TYR A 5 0.45 -13.57 3.67
C TYR A 5 -0.61 -12.49 3.67
N GLY A 6 -0.23 -11.30 3.21
CA GLY A 6 -1.12 -10.15 3.14
C GLY A 6 -0.47 -8.89 3.70
N SER A 7 -1.31 -7.95 4.12
CA SER A 7 -0.91 -6.68 4.71
C SER A 7 -1.78 -6.38 5.94
N ARG A 8 -1.23 -5.58 6.85
CA ARG A 8 -1.97 -5.03 8.00
C ARG A 8 -2.95 -3.93 7.61
N LEU A 9 -3.06 -3.59 6.32
CA LEU A 9 -4.04 -2.61 5.81
C LEU A 9 -5.47 -2.89 6.26
N PHE A 10 -5.87 -4.16 6.39
CA PHE A 10 -7.19 -4.54 6.86
C PHE A 10 -7.47 -4.14 8.31
N GLU A 11 -6.42 -3.98 9.13
CA GLU A 11 -6.55 -3.51 10.53
C GLU A 11 -6.83 -2.00 10.60
N LEU A 12 -6.58 -1.26 9.50
CA LEU A 12 -6.68 0.20 9.45
C LEU A 12 -8.01 0.71 8.85
N THR A 13 -8.83 -0.17 8.29
CA THR A 13 -10.02 0.18 7.49
C THR A 13 -11.06 0.99 8.28
N ASP A 14 -11.19 0.75 9.58
CA ASP A 14 -12.14 1.44 10.46
C ASP A 14 -11.51 2.64 11.21
N MET A 15 -10.26 2.98 10.90
CA MET A 15 -9.56 4.09 11.57
C MET A 15 -9.89 5.43 10.90
N PRO A 16 -10.03 6.52 11.69
CA PRO A 16 -10.28 7.85 11.13
C PRO A 16 -9.10 8.32 10.28
N PHE A 17 -9.38 8.86 9.09
CA PHE A 17 -8.31 9.34 8.21
C PHE A 17 -7.67 10.63 8.73
N ASN A 18 -6.47 10.50 9.27
CA ASN A 18 -5.64 11.60 9.72
C ASN A 18 -4.18 11.35 9.31
N ARG A 19 -3.28 12.30 9.60
CA ARG A 19 -1.86 12.19 9.21
C ARG A 19 -1.16 10.95 9.78
N SER A 20 -1.50 10.53 10.99
CA SER A 20 -0.91 9.35 11.62
C SER A 20 -1.38 8.09 10.91
N THR A 21 -2.69 7.93 10.74
CA THR A 21 -3.25 6.77 10.04
C THR A 21 -2.78 6.70 8.59
N ALA A 22 -2.63 7.84 7.90
CA ALA A 22 -2.04 7.87 6.56
C ALA A 22 -0.59 7.32 6.55
N LEU A 23 0.20 7.59 7.58
CA LEU A 23 1.54 7.02 7.72
C LEU A 23 1.48 5.51 7.99
N ASP A 24 0.52 5.05 8.80
CA ASP A 24 0.29 3.62 9.07
C ASP A 24 -0.09 2.87 7.77
N PHE A 25 -0.92 3.48 6.91
CA PHE A 25 -1.23 2.96 5.58
C PHE A 25 0.03 2.79 4.73
N VAL A 26 0.89 3.83 4.68
CA VAL A 26 2.17 3.76 3.96
C VAL A 26 3.05 2.64 4.50
N ALA A 27 3.22 2.56 5.81
CA ALA A 27 4.06 1.55 6.45
C ALA A 27 3.53 0.14 6.18
N ALA A 28 2.22 -0.11 6.35
CA ALA A 28 1.61 -1.40 6.10
C ALA A 28 1.73 -1.86 4.63
N THR A 29 1.63 -0.92 3.67
CA THR A 29 1.85 -1.21 2.25
C THR A 29 3.32 -1.54 1.96
N VAL A 30 4.26 -0.72 2.45
CA VAL A 30 5.70 -0.91 2.22
C VAL A 30 6.17 -2.22 2.86
N ASP A 31 5.78 -2.51 4.11
CA ASP A 31 6.13 -3.74 4.82
C ASP A 31 5.66 -4.98 4.06
N ALA A 32 4.40 -4.96 3.60
CA ALA A 32 3.81 -6.07 2.86
C ALA A 32 4.53 -6.30 1.52
N LEU A 33 4.77 -5.24 0.75
CA LEU A 33 5.48 -5.34 -0.53
C LEU A 33 6.94 -5.77 -0.34
N ALA A 34 7.64 -5.24 0.67
CA ALA A 34 9.01 -5.64 0.97
C ALA A 34 9.11 -7.13 1.36
N ARG A 35 8.12 -7.64 2.13
CA ARG A 35 8.10 -9.05 2.56
C ARG A 35 7.71 -10.00 1.43
N TRP A 36 6.73 -9.62 0.60
CA TRP A 36 6.08 -10.54 -0.33
C TRP A 36 6.45 -10.32 -1.81
N GLU A 37 6.95 -9.13 -2.17
CA GLU A 37 7.34 -8.79 -3.54
C GLU A 37 8.74 -8.14 -3.59
N PRO A 38 9.82 -8.89 -3.27
CA PRO A 38 11.19 -8.34 -3.21
C PRO A 38 11.73 -7.88 -4.58
N ARG A 39 11.06 -8.24 -5.68
CA ARG A 39 11.40 -7.80 -7.03
C ARG A 39 10.89 -6.38 -7.33
N PHE A 40 10.07 -5.81 -6.46
CA PHE A 40 9.52 -4.48 -6.62
C PHE A 40 10.05 -3.53 -5.54
N ARG A 41 10.83 -2.53 -5.96
CA ARG A 41 11.33 -1.49 -5.08
C ARG A 41 10.35 -0.34 -5.04
N VAL A 42 9.61 -0.22 -3.95
CA VAL A 42 8.69 0.90 -3.71
C VAL A 42 9.47 2.21 -3.59
N THR A 43 9.07 3.23 -4.35
CA THR A 43 9.63 4.58 -4.28
C THR A 43 8.66 5.58 -3.67
N LYS A 44 7.35 5.38 -3.86
CA LYS A 44 6.32 6.24 -3.29
C LYS A 44 5.03 5.48 -3.05
N VAL A 45 4.38 5.75 -1.93
CA VAL A 45 3.03 5.30 -1.62
C VAL A 45 2.19 6.52 -1.27
N VAL A 46 1.00 6.62 -1.85
CA VAL A 46 0.08 7.73 -1.61
C VAL A 46 -1.27 7.16 -1.20
N PRO A 47 -1.61 7.20 0.09
CA PRO A 47 -2.96 6.92 0.54
C PRO A 47 -3.85 8.15 0.30
N THR A 48 -5.04 7.91 -0.22
CA THR A 48 -6.08 8.92 -0.43
C THR A 48 -7.41 8.42 0.13
N ALA A 49 -8.21 9.34 0.62
CA ALA A 49 -9.59 9.10 0.99
C ALA A 49 -10.49 9.94 0.08
N ASP A 50 -11.54 9.35 -0.47
CA ASP A 50 -12.53 10.09 -1.24
C ASP A 50 -13.61 10.72 -0.34
N ALA A 51 -14.50 11.52 -0.94
CA ALA A 51 -15.60 12.18 -0.22
C ALA A 51 -16.64 11.18 0.34
N GLU A 52 -16.65 9.94 -0.14
CA GLU A 52 -17.52 8.85 0.32
C GLU A 52 -16.84 8.02 1.45
N GLY A 53 -15.63 8.41 1.87
CA GLY A 53 -14.86 7.71 2.90
C GLY A 53 -14.18 6.42 2.41
N ARG A 54 -14.10 6.19 1.10
CA ARG A 54 -13.37 5.05 0.54
C ARG A 54 -11.88 5.35 0.52
N PHE A 55 -11.11 4.38 0.98
CA PHE A 55 -9.66 4.44 0.98
C PHE A 55 -9.09 3.85 -0.30
N SER A 56 -8.19 4.61 -0.93
CA SER A 56 -7.40 4.14 -2.05
C SER A 56 -5.91 4.37 -1.81
N ILE A 57 -5.10 3.50 -2.40
CA ILE A 57 -3.64 3.58 -2.32
C ILE A 57 -3.08 3.56 -3.74
N SER A 58 -2.24 4.55 -4.04
CA SER A 58 -1.41 4.55 -5.24
C SER A 58 0.02 4.18 -4.86
N VAL A 59 0.63 3.28 -5.61
CA VAL A 59 2.00 2.79 -5.38
C VAL A 59 2.84 3.04 -6.63
N GLN A 60 4.01 3.65 -6.43
CA GLN A 60 5.03 3.82 -7.46
C GLN A 60 6.29 3.11 -7.02
N GLY A 61 7.00 2.54 -7.98
CA GLY A 61 8.25 1.85 -7.72
C GLY A 61 8.90 1.33 -8.98
N GLN A 62 10.03 0.67 -8.79
CA GLN A 62 10.80 0.06 -9.87
C GLN A 62 10.70 -1.47 -9.78
N TYR A 63 10.36 -2.10 -10.90
CA TYR A 63 10.49 -3.53 -11.04
C TYR A 63 11.94 -3.87 -11.38
N LEU A 64 12.63 -4.48 -10.42
CA LEU A 64 14.07 -4.72 -10.45
C LEU A 64 14.54 -5.63 -11.60
N PRO A 65 13.80 -6.68 -12.01
CA PRO A 65 14.25 -7.55 -13.09
C PRO A 65 14.42 -6.83 -14.44
N ASP A 66 13.52 -5.90 -14.75
CA ASP A 66 13.52 -5.22 -16.05
C ASP A 66 13.97 -3.75 -15.94
N GLY A 67 14.11 -3.23 -14.71
CA GLY A 67 14.45 -1.84 -14.41
C GLY A 67 13.33 -0.83 -14.68
N VAL A 68 12.12 -1.30 -15.02
CA VAL A 68 10.99 -0.48 -15.45
C VAL A 68 10.29 0.16 -14.24
N GLU A 69 9.92 1.43 -14.37
CA GLU A 69 9.03 2.08 -13.40
C GLU A 69 7.59 1.61 -13.57
N ILE A 70 6.98 1.18 -12.48
CA ILE A 70 5.59 0.78 -12.43
C ILE A 70 4.83 1.76 -11.55
N PHE A 71 3.70 2.22 -12.09
CA PHE A 71 2.68 2.93 -11.33
C PHE A 71 1.43 2.06 -11.23
N ILE A 72 1.00 1.82 -10.00
CA ILE A 72 -0.23 1.11 -9.69
C ILE A 72 -1.13 2.11 -8.97
N ASP A 73 -2.31 2.34 -9.53
CA ASP A 73 -3.29 3.27 -8.98
C ASP A 73 -4.64 2.58 -8.76
N GLY A 74 -5.47 3.19 -7.92
CA GLY A 74 -6.84 2.73 -7.69
C GLY A 74 -6.95 1.46 -6.84
N ILE A 75 -5.95 1.15 -5.99
CA ILE A 75 -6.06 0.04 -5.05
C ILE A 75 -7.03 0.44 -3.95
N VAL A 76 -8.27 -0.04 -4.01
CA VAL A 76 -9.31 0.25 -3.00
C VAL A 76 -9.21 -0.76 -1.86
N VAL A 77 -9.12 -0.26 -0.62
CA VAL A 77 -9.19 -1.08 0.59
C VAL A 77 -10.66 -1.14 1.03
N LYS A 78 -11.24 -2.34 1.04
CA LYS A 78 -12.61 -2.63 1.48
C LYS A 78 -12.63 -3.67 2.58
#